data_AF-A0A1I1EIK7-F1
#
_entry.id   AF-A0A1I1EIK7-F1
#
_cell.length_a   1.000
_cell.length_b   1.000
_cell.length_c   1.000
_cell.angle_alpha   90.00
_cell.angle_beta   90.00
_cell.angle_gamma   90.00
#
_symmetry.space_group_name_H-M   'P 1'
#
loop_
_entity.id
_entity.type
_entity.pdbx_description
1 polymer ?
#
loop_
_entity_poly.entity_id
_entity_poly.type
_entity_poly.pdbx_seq_one_letter_code
_entity_poly.pdbx_strand_id
1 'polypeptide(L)' 'MANEVLKMALKESGVKQWELAKKCGYSSNYFCAKLREELPEKEKMKLFAFIQEIEEEKESKK' A
#
# COMPACT_ATOMS: atom_id res chain seq x y z
N MET A 1 -6.59 -15.27 -4.77
CA MET A 1 -5.37 -14.44 -4.94
C MET A 1 -5.73 -12.98 -4.69
N ALA A 2 -6.24 -12.67 -3.49
CA ALA A 2 -6.66 -11.31 -3.19
C ALA A 2 -5.42 -10.39 -3.09
N ASN A 3 -5.48 -9.25 -3.77
CA ASN A 3 -4.54 -8.12 -3.67
C ASN A 3 -3.17 -8.28 -4.36
N GLU A 4 -3.03 -9.15 -5.37
CA GLU A 4 -1.80 -9.20 -6.19
C GLU A 4 -1.47 -7.86 -6.84
N VAL A 5 -2.48 -7.15 -7.35
CA VAL A 5 -2.31 -5.82 -7.98
C VAL A 5 -1.67 -4.82 -7.01
N LEU A 6 -2.09 -4.83 -5.73
CA LEU A 6 -1.52 -3.93 -4.72
C LEU A 6 -0.05 -4.30 -4.42
N LYS A 7 0.28 -5.60 -4.38
CA LYS A 7 1.66 -6.06 -4.22
C LYS A 7 2.54 -5.69 -5.41
N MET A 8 1.98 -5.70 -6.61
CA MET A 8 2.66 -5.27 -7.84
C MET A 8 2.97 -3.78 -7.79
N ALA A 9 1.99 -2.92 -7.53
CA ALA A 9 2.23 -1.48 -7.41
C ALA A 9 3.22 -1.13 -6.30
N LEU A 10 3.14 -1.79 -5.13
CA LEU A 10 4.14 -1.62 -4.07
C LEU A 10 5.56 -1.97 -4.55
N LYS A 11 5.72 -3.01 -5.37
CA LYS A 11 7.01 -3.39 -5.94
C LYS A 11 7.48 -2.40 -7.00
N GLU A 12 6.60 -1.98 -7.90
CA GLU A 12 6.91 -1.03 -8.98
C GLU A 12 7.34 0.33 -8.41
N SER A 13 6.56 0.87 -7.48
CA SER A 13 6.86 2.15 -6.80
C SER A 13 8.01 2.05 -5.79
N GLY A 14 8.52 0.85 -5.49
CA GLY A 14 9.53 0.63 -4.44
C GLY A 14 9.05 0.98 -3.03
N VAL A 15 7.72 1.01 -2.81
CA VAL A 15 7.08 1.29 -1.53
C VAL A 15 6.91 0.00 -0.75
N LYS A 16 7.40 -0.05 0.49
CA LYS A 16 7.24 -1.22 1.34
C LYS A 16 5.84 -1.23 1.98
N GLN A 17 5.27 -2.41 2.18
CA GLN A 17 3.95 -2.58 2.82
C GLN A 17 3.83 -1.87 4.18
N TRP A 18 4.91 -1.83 4.96
CA TRP A 18 4.92 -1.15 6.25
C TRP A 18 4.92 0.38 6.14
N GLU A 19 5.45 0.95 5.06
CA GLU A 19 5.42 2.40 4.80
C GLU A 19 3.98 2.84 4.50
N LEU A 20 3.33 2.08 3.62
CA LEU A 20 1.91 2.27 3.31
C LEU A 20 1.04 2.08 4.57
N ALA A 21 1.30 1.04 5.37
CA ALA A 21 0.59 0.81 6.62
C ALA A 21 0.74 2.01 7.57
N LYS A 22 1.96 2.54 7.73
CA LYS A 22 2.21 3.75 8.54
C LYS A 22 1.45 4.97 8.01
N LYS A 23 1.44 5.20 6.69
CA LYS A 23 0.73 6.33 6.07
C LYS A 23 -0.78 6.23 6.27
N CYS A 24 -1.34 5.02 6.19
CA CYS A 24 -2.74 4.76 6.52
C CYS A 24 -3.05 4.78 8.03
N GLY A 25 -2.05 4.86 8.90
CA GLY A 25 -2.24 4.76 10.36
C GLY A 25 -2.54 3.34 10.85
N TYR A 26 -2.28 2.32 10.03
CA TYR A 26 -2.41 0.91 10.41
C TYR A 26 -1.11 0.33 10.92
N SER A 27 -1.22 -0.67 11.81
CA SER A 27 -0.09 -1.51 12.18
C SER A 27 0.25 -2.48 11.04
N SER A 28 1.55 -2.74 10.81
CA SER A 28 2.00 -3.72 9.79
C SER A 28 1.35 -5.10 9.95
N ASN A 29 1.11 -5.52 11.20
CA ASN A 29 0.46 -6.81 11.49
C ASN A 29 -1.01 -6.83 11.05
N TYR A 30 -1.74 -5.76 11.33
CA TYR A 30 -3.12 -5.56 10.87
C TYR A 30 -3.17 -5.51 9.34
N PHE A 31 -2.23 -4.80 8.72
CA PHE A 31 -2.16 -4.68 7.26
C PHE A 31 -1.88 -6.03 6.58
N CYS A 32 -1.01 -6.86 7.16
CA CYS A 32 -0.70 -8.19 6.63
C CYS A 32 -1.86 -9.18 6.81
N ALA A 33 -2.64 -9.06 7.89
CA ALA A 33 -3.90 -9.79 8.04
C ALA A 33 -4.93 -9.31 7.00
N LYS A 34 -5.09 -7.99 6.85
CA LYS A 34 -6.03 -7.38 5.93
C LYS A 34 -5.74 -7.72 4.46
N LEU A 35 -4.46 -7.83 4.09
CA LEU A 35 -4.04 -8.26 2.75
C LEU A 35 -4.35 -9.72 2.42
N ARG A 36 -4.59 -10.56 3.43
CA ARG A 36 -5.03 -11.96 3.25
C ARG A 36 -6.54 -12.05 3.06
N GLU A 37 -7.28 -11.02 3.46
CA GLU A 37 -8.73 -10.91 3.26
C GLU A 37 -9.04 -10.16 1.95
N GLU A 38 -10.25 -10.37 1.44
CA GLU A 38 -10.71 -9.70 0.23
C GLU A 38 -11.07 -8.24 0.56
N LEU A 39 -10.14 -7.32 0.31
CA LEU A 39 -10.40 -5.90 0.52
C LEU A 39 -11.44 -5.39 -0.49
N PRO A 40 -12.44 -4.62 -0.04
CA PRO A 40 -13.35 -3.92 -0.93
C PRO A 40 -12.58 -2.94 -1.82
N GLU A 41 -13.03 -2.76 -3.06
CA GLU A 41 -12.35 -1.93 -4.07
C GLU A 41 -12.12 -0.49 -3.59
N LYS A 42 -13.03 0.06 -2.79
CA LYS A 42 -12.86 1.39 -2.17
C LYS A 42 -11.61 1.49 -1.29
N GLU A 43 -11.30 0.45 -0.51
CA GLU A 43 -10.10 0.45 0.33
C GLU A 43 -8.85 0.27 -0.51
N LYS A 44 -8.90 -0.59 -1.54
CA LYS A 44 -7.79 -0.73 -2.50
C LYS A 44 -7.46 0.61 -3.16
N MET A 45 -8.47 1.34 -3.63
CA MET A 45 -8.28 2.63 -4.31
C MET A 45 -7.61 3.67 -3.40
N LYS A 46 -8.01 3.73 -2.11
CA LYS A 46 -7.33 4.57 -1.12
C LYS A 46 -5.87 4.17 -0.93
N LEU A 47 -5.59 2.86 -0.86
CA LEU A 47 -4.23 2.37 -0.73
C LEU A 47 -3.37 2.72 -1.94
N PHE A 48 -3.90 2.62 -3.16
CA PHE A 48 -3.20 3.07 -4.37
C PHE A 48 -2.87 4.56 -4.33
N ALA A 49 -3.82 5.41 -3.91
CA ALA A 49 -3.56 6.84 -3.77
C ALA A 49 -2.40 7.11 -2.78
N PHE A 50 -2.39 6.45 -1.63
CA PHE A 50 -1.28 6.58 -0.68
C PHE A 50 0.05 6.04 -1.20
N ILE A 51 0.05 4.95 -2.00
CA ILE A 51 1.28 4.44 -2.63
C ILE A 51 1.86 5.51 -3.55
N GLN A 52 1.01 6.13 -4.38
CA GLN A 52 1.40 7.17 -5.31
C GLN A 52 1.94 8.40 -4.59
N GLU A 53 1.29 8.84 -3.50
CA GLU A 53 1.82 9.92 -2.66
C GLU A 53 3.21 9.59 -2.08
N ILE A 54 3.40 8.36 -1.57
CA ILE A 54 4.69 7.94 -0.99
C ILE A 54 5.76 7.86 -2.09
N GLU A 55 5.39 7.40 -3.28
CA GLU A 55 6.25 7.33 -4.45
C GLU A 55 6.73 8.72 -4.87
N GLU A 56 5.81 9.68 -5.03
CA GLU A 56 6.12 11.07 -5.34
C GLU A 56 6.98 11.73 -4.25
N GLU A 57 6.70 11.45 -2.97
CA GLU A 57 7.51 11.94 -1.84
C GLU A 57 8.93 11.37 -1.86
N LYS A 58 9.11 10.12 -2.32
CA LYS A 58 10.42 9.48 -2.45
C LYS A 58 11.18 9.99 -3.66
N GLU A 59 10.49 10.19 -4.78
CA GLU A 59 11.07 10.71 -6.01
C GLU A 59 11.52 12.16 -5.84
N SER A 60 10.73 12.99 -5.14
CA SER A 60 11.07 14.38 -4.84
C SER A 60 12.21 14.54 -3.81
N LYS A 61 12.53 13.49 -3.03
CA LYS A 61 13.61 13.48 -2.04
C LYS A 61 14.91 12.86 -2.57
N LYS A 62 14.93 12.39 -3.81
CA LYS A 62 16.06 11.72 -4.45
C LYS A 62 16.86 12.70 -5.30
#